data_AF-A0A919N2U3-F1
#
_entry.id   AF-A0A919N2U3-F1
#
_cell.length_a   1.000
_cell.length_b   1.000
_cell.length_c   1.000
_cell.angle_alpha   90.00
_cell.angle_beta   90.00
_cell.angle_gamma   90.00
#
_symmetry.space_group_name_H-M   'P 1'
#
loop_
_entity.id
_entity.type
_entity.pdbx_description
1 polymer ?
#
loop_
_entity_poly.entity_id
_entity_poly.type
_entity_poly.pdbx_seq_one_letter_code
_entity_poly.pdbx_strand_id
1 'polypeptide(L)'
;MAATVLLVGVNLSAAARGHQVTLLEAAPIVGGQFRLAASLPTRPEFGRLTDWYRSQLARAGVDVRLSTPADPAAVAAIAPETVIVAAGGIDALPAVPGIDLPRVAGVRAWLSQNGSGHDSATVTVWVADRAGLAVGDALAGTGARVLLIGAQQEIAPEAGPP
;
A
#
# COMPACT_ATOMS: atom_id res chain seq x y z
N MET A 1 -10.25 31.98 -5.75
CA MET A 1 -10.97 31.34 -4.62
C MET A 1 -10.11 30.19 -4.14
N ALA A 2 -9.63 30.22 -2.90
CA ALA A 2 -8.84 29.15 -2.33
C ALA A 2 -9.82 28.10 -1.80
N ALA A 3 -9.97 26.98 -2.52
CA ALA A 3 -10.83 25.91 -2.04
C ALA A 3 -10.07 24.92 -1.16
N THR A 4 -10.63 24.62 0.01
CA THR A 4 -10.03 23.71 1.00
C THR A 4 -10.38 22.27 0.65
N VAL A 5 -9.35 21.48 0.31
CA VAL A 5 -9.48 20.07 -0.07
C VAL A 5 -8.92 19.19 1.03
N LEU A 6 -9.73 18.26 1.52
CA LEU A 6 -9.29 17.19 2.40
C LEU A 6 -8.95 15.95 1.59
N LEU A 7 -7.72 15.47 1.70
CA LEU A 7 -7.26 14.25 1.05
C LEU A 7 -7.03 13.16 2.09
N VAL A 8 -7.51 11.95 1.79
CA VAL A 8 -7.12 10.74 2.49
C VAL A 8 -6.11 9.98 1.62
N GLY A 9 -4.99 10.61 1.23
CA GLY A 9 -3.99 10.08 0.28
C GLY A 9 -3.21 11.18 -0.45
N VAL A 10 -2.30 10.85 -1.38
CA VAL A 10 -1.41 11.85 -1.99
C VAL A 10 -2.01 12.48 -3.26
N ASN A 11 -2.30 13.79 -3.24
CA ASN A 11 -2.68 14.56 -4.44
C ASN A 11 -1.97 15.92 -4.47
N LEU A 12 -0.78 15.93 -5.07
CA LEU A 12 0.02 17.15 -5.28
C LEU A 12 -0.63 18.13 -6.27
N SER A 13 -1.49 17.61 -7.16
CA SER A 13 -2.03 18.39 -8.26
C SER A 13 -3.08 19.40 -7.82
N ALA A 14 -3.75 19.20 -6.68
CA ALA A 14 -4.66 20.20 -6.09
C ALA A 14 -3.87 21.38 -5.52
N ALA A 15 -2.83 21.12 -4.73
CA ALA A 15 -1.96 22.16 -4.17
C ALA A 15 -1.26 22.95 -5.30
N ALA A 16 -0.76 22.27 -6.33
CA ALA A 16 -0.16 22.91 -7.50
C ALA A 16 -1.12 23.84 -8.28
N ARG A 17 -2.44 23.63 -8.13
CA ARG A 17 -3.49 24.49 -8.72
C ARG A 17 -3.93 25.63 -7.80
N GLY A 18 -3.29 25.80 -6.63
CA GLY A 18 -3.58 26.88 -5.67
C GLY A 18 -4.66 26.55 -4.64
N HIS A 19 -5.07 25.29 -4.52
CA HIS A 19 -5.97 24.87 -3.44
C HIS A 19 -5.22 24.79 -2.11
N GLN A 20 -5.91 25.09 -1.02
CA GLN A 20 -5.42 24.75 0.31
C GLN A 20 -5.73 23.28 0.56
N VAL A 21 -4.71 22.50 0.87
CA VAL A 21 -4.84 21.06 0.97
C VAL A 21 -4.44 20.61 2.37
N THR A 22 -5.34 19.87 3.03
CA THR A 22 -5.03 19.12 4.25
C THR A 22 -5.05 17.63 3.91
N LEU A 23 -3.99 16.92 4.24
CA LEU A 23 -3.85 15.48 4.12
C LEU A 23 -3.99 14.84 5.50
N LEU A 24 -4.96 13.96 5.67
CA LEU A 24 -5.06 13.09 6.84
C LEU A 24 -4.54 11.70 6.50
N GLU A 25 -3.55 11.24 7.26
CA GLU A 25 -2.96 9.91 7.14
C GLU A 25 -3.04 9.21 8.50
N ALA A 26 -3.63 8.02 8.52
CA ALA A 26 -3.79 7.25 9.74
C ALA A 26 -2.46 6.67 10.24
N ALA A 27 -1.51 6.40 9.35
CA ALA A 27 -0.18 5.95 9.71
C ALA A 27 0.72 7.10 10.19
N PRO A 28 1.81 6.80 10.93
CA PRO A 28 2.79 7.82 11.30
C PRO A 28 3.65 8.29 10.12
N ILE A 29 3.50 7.71 8.93
CA ILE A 29 4.29 8.00 7.73
C ILE A 29 3.41 7.82 6.49
N VAL A 30 3.50 8.74 5.52
CA VAL A 30 2.83 8.65 4.22
C VAL A 30 3.35 7.47 3.38
N GLY A 31 2.50 6.94 2.50
CA GLY A 31 2.92 6.01 1.45
C GLY A 31 2.09 4.74 1.32
N GLY A 32 1.17 4.48 2.25
CA GLY A 32 0.21 3.38 2.17
C GLY A 32 0.83 2.04 1.76
N GLN A 33 0.27 1.40 0.73
CA GLN A 33 0.75 0.11 0.20
C GLN A 33 2.16 0.19 -0.41
N PHE A 34 2.57 1.33 -0.98
CA PHE A 34 3.93 1.46 -1.53
C PHE A 34 4.98 1.41 -0.43
N ARG A 35 4.69 1.95 0.76
CA ARG A 35 5.57 1.82 1.91
C ARG A 35 5.72 0.35 2.36
N LEU A 36 4.64 -0.42 2.33
CA LEU A 36 4.69 -1.86 2.64
C LEU A 36 5.47 -2.61 1.56
N ALA A 37 5.19 -2.34 0.29
CA ALA A 37 5.89 -2.98 -0.82
C ALA A 37 7.39 -2.64 -0.85
N ALA A 38 7.79 -1.46 -0.37
CA ALA A 38 9.19 -1.06 -0.26
C ALA A 38 10.01 -1.94 0.70
N SER A 39 9.36 -2.74 1.57
CA SER A 39 10.08 -3.71 2.41
C SER A 39 10.52 -4.96 1.62
N LEU A 40 10.00 -5.15 0.40
CA LEU A 40 10.43 -6.25 -0.46
C LEU A 40 11.80 -5.93 -1.09
N PRO A 41 12.77 -6.87 -1.06
CA PRO A 41 14.11 -6.64 -1.60
C PRO A 41 14.13 -6.21 -3.08
N THR A 42 13.19 -6.71 -3.86
CA THR A 42 13.09 -6.43 -5.31
C THR A 42 12.39 -5.11 -5.63
N ARG A 43 11.90 -4.37 -4.63
CA ARG A 43 11.07 -3.17 -4.84
C ARG A 43 11.59 -1.88 -4.17
N PRO A 44 12.91 -1.58 -4.20
CA PRO A 44 13.46 -0.39 -3.56
C PRO A 44 12.96 0.92 -4.19
N GLU A 45 12.45 0.88 -5.42
CA GLU A 45 11.84 2.01 -6.11
C GLU A 45 10.63 2.58 -5.39
N PHE A 46 9.86 1.76 -4.66
CA PHE A 46 8.71 2.26 -3.91
C PHE A 46 9.12 3.10 -2.70
N GLY A 47 10.24 2.76 -2.05
CA GLY A 47 10.81 3.59 -0.98
C GLY A 47 11.18 4.99 -1.51
N ARG A 48 11.91 5.02 -2.64
CA ARG A 48 12.25 6.29 -3.32
C ARG A 48 11.03 7.10 -3.72
N LEU A 49 9.97 6.43 -4.20
CA LEU A 49 8.72 7.07 -4.55
C LEU A 49 8.04 7.72 -3.33
N THR A 50 7.99 7.01 -2.20
CA THR A 50 7.40 7.55 -0.95
C THR A 50 8.19 8.74 -0.39
N ASP A 51 9.52 8.68 -0.44
CA ASP A 51 10.39 9.80 -0.04
C ASP A 51 10.20 11.01 -0.94
N TRP A 52 10.11 10.78 -2.24
CA TRP A 52 9.82 11.83 -3.21
C TRP A 52 8.48 12.51 -2.90
N TYR A 53 7.40 11.74 -2.72
CA TYR A 53 6.09 12.31 -2.40
C TYR A 53 6.09 13.11 -1.10
N ARG A 54 6.76 12.62 -0.05
CA ARG A 54 6.92 13.37 1.20
C ARG A 54 7.60 14.73 0.96
N SER A 55 8.67 14.76 0.16
CA SER A 55 9.35 16.00 -0.18
C SER A 55 8.46 16.96 -0.99
N GLN A 56 7.67 16.41 -1.92
CA GLN A 56 6.79 17.22 -2.77
C GLN A 56 5.61 17.80 -1.99
N LEU A 57 5.02 17.03 -1.07
CA LEU A 57 3.92 17.50 -0.21
C LEU A 57 4.37 18.71 0.63
N ALA A 58 5.57 18.63 1.21
CA ALA A 58 6.16 19.74 1.96
C ALA A 58 6.41 20.96 1.06
N ARG A 59 6.98 20.75 -0.13
CA ARG A 59 7.24 21.83 -1.11
C ARG A 59 5.95 22.48 -1.63
N ALA A 60 4.87 21.72 -1.72
CA ALA A 60 3.57 22.20 -2.17
C ALA A 60 2.77 22.90 -1.06
N GLY A 61 3.29 22.97 0.17
CA GLY A 61 2.61 23.62 1.30
C GLY A 61 1.36 22.88 1.79
N VAL A 62 1.29 21.56 1.57
CA VAL A 62 0.19 20.73 2.07
C VAL A 62 0.28 20.61 3.59
N ASP A 63 -0.83 20.84 4.30
CA ASP A 63 -0.96 20.54 5.73
C ASP A 63 -1.09 19.03 5.93
N VAL A 64 0.00 18.35 6.24
CA VAL A 64 0.04 16.90 6.43
C VAL A 64 -0.11 16.55 7.91
N ARG A 65 -1.19 15.87 8.25
CA ARG A 65 -1.48 15.37 9.60
C ARG A 65 -1.37 13.86 9.63
N LEU A 66 -0.25 13.39 10.19
CA LEU A 66 0.06 11.97 10.38
C LEU A 66 -0.62 11.45 11.64
N SER A 67 -0.72 10.12 11.77
CA SER A 67 -1.40 9.47 12.89
C SER A 67 -2.82 10.00 13.15
N THR A 68 -3.48 10.46 12.09
CA THR A 68 -4.79 11.13 12.15
C THR A 68 -5.75 10.42 11.19
N PRO A 69 -6.52 9.44 11.68
CA PRO A 69 -7.57 8.81 10.89
C PRO A 69 -8.62 9.83 10.41
N ALA A 70 -9.06 9.72 9.16
CA ALA A 70 -10.10 10.57 8.59
C ALA A 70 -11.50 10.04 8.94
N ASP A 71 -11.90 10.16 10.21
CA ASP A 71 -13.27 9.87 10.63
C ASP A 71 -14.22 11.06 10.34
N PRO A 72 -15.56 10.86 10.40
CA PRO A 72 -16.51 11.94 10.12
C PRO A 72 -16.33 13.18 11.00
N ALA A 73 -15.87 13.03 12.25
CA ALA A 73 -15.67 14.15 13.16
C ALA A 73 -14.43 14.96 12.79
N ALA A 74 -13.32 14.30 12.44
CA ALA A 74 -12.10 14.92 11.96
C ALA A 74 -12.33 15.69 10.65
N VAL A 75 -13.09 15.11 9.73
CA VAL A 75 -13.50 15.77 8.47
C VAL A 75 -14.35 17.00 8.77
N ALA A 76 -15.36 16.87 9.65
CA ALA A 76 -16.23 17.98 10.02
C ALA A 76 -15.49 19.14 10.70
N ALA A 77 -14.49 18.84 11.54
CA ALA A 77 -13.67 19.84 12.21
C ALA A 77 -12.81 20.68 11.25
N ILE A 78 -12.42 20.10 10.10
CA ILE A 78 -11.69 20.80 9.04
C ILE A 78 -12.63 21.64 8.16
N ALA A 79 -13.90 21.24 8.08
CA ALA A 79 -14.93 21.87 7.25
C ALA A 79 -14.47 22.13 5.78
N PRO A 80 -13.95 21.11 5.07
CA PRO A 80 -13.48 21.30 3.70
C PRO A 80 -14.65 21.49 2.72
N GLU A 81 -14.41 22.22 1.65
CA GLU A 81 -15.38 22.35 0.55
C GLU A 81 -15.42 21.10 -0.33
N THR A 82 -14.34 20.32 -0.33
CA THR A 82 -14.23 19.09 -1.12
C THR A 82 -13.46 18.03 -0.34
N VAL A 83 -13.97 16.80 -0.36
CA VAL A 83 -13.33 15.63 0.24
C VAL A 83 -12.95 14.66 -0.88
N ILE A 84 -11.68 14.24 -0.90
CA ILE A 84 -11.19 13.19 -1.79
C ILE A 84 -10.79 11.98 -0.92
N VAL A 85 -11.52 10.88 -1.11
CA VAL A 85 -11.25 9.63 -0.43
C VAL A 85 -10.23 8.83 -1.24
N ALA A 86 -9.06 8.60 -0.66
CA ALA A 86 -8.00 7.78 -1.24
C ALA A 86 -7.45 6.76 -0.22
N ALA A 87 -8.32 6.26 0.66
CA ALA A 87 -8.00 5.41 1.82
C ALA A 87 -7.45 4.01 1.49
N GLY A 88 -7.16 3.73 0.21
CA GLY A 88 -6.70 2.43 -0.27
C GLY A 88 -7.81 1.38 -0.30
N GLY A 89 -7.40 0.11 -0.28
CA GLY A 89 -8.30 -1.04 -0.28
C GLY A 89 -8.00 -1.99 0.89
N ILE A 90 -8.93 -2.90 1.12
CA ILE A 90 -8.79 -4.02 2.05
C ILE A 90 -8.51 -5.31 1.28
N ASP A 91 -7.85 -6.26 1.94
CA ASP A 91 -7.60 -7.58 1.35
C ASP A 91 -8.95 -8.28 1.07
N ALA A 92 -9.20 -8.63 -0.18
CA ALA A 92 -10.37 -9.40 -0.58
C ALA A 92 -10.00 -10.89 -0.60
N LEU A 93 -10.13 -11.56 0.56
CA LEU A 93 -9.85 -12.99 0.66
C LEU A 93 -10.96 -13.80 -0.05
N PRO A 94 -10.60 -14.80 -0.87
CA PRO A 94 -11.58 -15.65 -1.54
C PRO A 94 -12.33 -16.54 -0.54
N ALA A 95 -13.62 -16.75 -0.77
CA ALA A 95 -14.47 -17.61 0.04
C ALA A 95 -14.21 -19.10 -0.27
N VAL A 96 -13.08 -19.63 0.19
CA VAL A 96 -12.72 -21.05 0.04
C VAL A 96 -12.53 -21.76 1.38
N PRO A 97 -12.79 -23.08 1.45
CA PRO A 97 -12.53 -23.85 2.66
C PRO A 97 -11.08 -23.70 3.13
N GLY A 98 -10.91 -23.32 4.39
CA GLY A 98 -9.60 -23.17 5.02
C GLY A 98 -8.94 -21.80 4.87
N ILE A 99 -9.64 -20.79 4.32
CA ILE A 99 -9.12 -19.41 4.22
C ILE A 99 -8.78 -18.78 5.58
N ASP A 100 -9.49 -19.17 6.64
CA ASP A 100 -9.30 -18.65 8.01
C ASP A 100 -8.31 -19.47 8.85
N LEU A 101 -7.60 -20.44 8.26
CA LEU A 101 -6.64 -21.26 8.99
C LEU A 101 -5.45 -20.39 9.46
N PRO A 102 -4.87 -20.63 10.65
CA PRO A 102 -3.80 -19.79 11.19
C PRO A 102 -2.54 -19.65 10.31
N ARG A 103 -2.34 -20.60 9.38
CA ARG A 103 -1.22 -20.60 8.43
C ARG A 103 -1.48 -19.75 7.17
N VAL A 104 -2.67 -19.18 7.03
CA VAL A 104 -3.04 -18.33 5.91
C VAL A 104 -2.88 -16.87 6.32
N ALA A 105 -2.11 -16.12 5.54
CA ALA A 105 -1.88 -14.70 5.77
C ALA A 105 -2.11 -13.91 4.49
N GLY A 106 -2.79 -12.76 4.61
CA GLY A 106 -2.84 -11.77 3.54
C GLY A 106 -1.47 -11.11 3.36
N VAL A 107 -1.09 -10.84 2.10
CA VAL A 107 0.21 -10.23 1.76
C VAL A 107 0.45 -8.93 2.53
N ARG A 108 -0.58 -8.09 2.66
CA ARG A 108 -0.49 -6.83 3.42
C ARG A 108 -0.17 -7.05 4.90
N ALA A 109 -0.82 -8.04 5.53
CA ALA A 109 -0.60 -8.37 6.94
C ALA A 109 0.80 -8.97 7.17
N TRP A 110 1.26 -9.78 6.23
CA TRP A 110 2.61 -10.35 6.24
C TRP A 110 3.71 -9.27 6.03
N LEU A 111 3.54 -8.37 5.06
CA LEU A 111 4.46 -7.24 4.86
C LEU A 111 4.49 -6.28 6.05
N SER A 112 3.36 -6.10 6.74
CA SER A 112 3.28 -5.27 7.96
C SER A 112 4.12 -5.85 9.11
N GLN A 113 4.48 -7.14 9.03
CA GLN A 113 5.38 -7.83 9.95
C GLN A 113 6.79 -7.98 9.34
N ASN A 114 7.17 -7.11 8.39
CA ASN A 114 8.44 -7.16 7.66
C ASN A 114 8.72 -8.51 6.97
N GLY A 115 7.66 -9.17 6.50
CA GLY A 115 7.78 -10.47 5.84
C GLY A 115 8.12 -11.64 6.77
N SER A 116 7.97 -11.46 8.08
CA SER A 116 8.13 -12.53 9.07
C SER A 116 6.84 -13.33 9.29
N GLY A 117 6.92 -14.43 10.05
CA GLY A 117 5.75 -15.21 10.46
C GLY A 117 5.48 -16.47 9.63
N HIS A 118 6.48 -17.02 8.95
CA HIS A 118 6.40 -18.37 8.38
C HIS A 118 7.52 -19.27 8.93
N ASP A 119 7.15 -20.45 9.42
CA ASP A 119 8.11 -21.47 9.90
C ASP A 119 8.18 -22.68 8.96
N SER A 120 7.47 -22.61 7.83
CA SER A 120 7.36 -23.72 6.88
C SER A 120 8.49 -23.70 5.85
N ALA A 121 9.07 -24.87 5.59
CA ALA A 121 10.03 -25.08 4.49
C ALA A 121 9.38 -24.96 3.10
N THR A 122 8.05 -24.94 3.03
CA THR A 122 7.29 -24.77 1.78
C THR A 122 6.16 -23.77 1.99
N VAL A 123 6.07 -22.78 1.12
CA VAL A 123 5.06 -21.72 1.17
C VAL A 123 4.34 -21.65 -0.17
N THR A 124 3.01 -21.58 -0.13
CA THR A 124 2.19 -21.35 -1.32
C THR A 124 1.77 -19.88 -1.38
N VAL A 125 2.06 -19.22 -2.50
CA VAL A 125 1.63 -17.87 -2.78
C VAL A 125 0.51 -17.94 -3.80
N TRP A 126 -0.71 -17.63 -3.36
CA TRP A 126 -1.91 -17.68 -4.21
C TRP A 126 -2.16 -16.35 -4.95
N VAL A 127 -1.09 -15.82 -5.55
CA VAL A 127 -1.10 -14.67 -6.45
C VAL A 127 0.09 -14.87 -7.38
N ALA A 128 -0.15 -14.95 -8.69
CA ALA A 128 0.91 -15.13 -9.70
C ALA A 128 1.10 -13.91 -10.60
N ASP A 129 0.74 -12.71 -10.12
CA ASP A 129 1.08 -11.45 -10.76
C ASP A 129 2.49 -10.97 -10.32
N ARG A 130 2.90 -9.78 -10.75
CA ARG A 130 4.20 -9.16 -10.44
C ARG A 130 4.37 -8.94 -8.93
N ALA A 131 3.30 -8.59 -8.21
CA ALA A 131 3.35 -8.44 -6.75
C ALA A 131 3.52 -9.80 -6.09
N GLY A 132 2.78 -10.81 -6.53
CA GLY A 132 2.94 -12.21 -6.12
C GLY A 132 4.36 -12.74 -6.37
N LEU A 133 4.95 -12.40 -7.51
CA LEU A 133 6.34 -12.76 -7.83
C LEU A 133 7.34 -12.10 -6.87
N ALA A 134 7.15 -10.83 -6.52
CA ALA A 134 8.02 -10.15 -5.57
C ALA A 134 7.92 -10.73 -4.15
N VAL A 135 6.71 -11.15 -3.73
CA VAL A 135 6.49 -11.89 -2.48
C VAL A 135 7.17 -13.26 -2.55
N GLY A 136 6.99 -13.97 -3.66
CA GLY A 136 7.61 -15.27 -3.88
C GLY A 136 9.14 -15.22 -3.85
N ASP A 137 9.74 -14.20 -4.45
CA ASP A 137 11.19 -13.99 -4.42
C ASP A 137 11.69 -13.67 -3.00
N ALA A 138 10.97 -12.83 -2.26
CA ALA A 138 11.31 -12.55 -0.85
C ALA A 138 11.25 -13.81 0.03
N LEU A 139 10.23 -14.66 -0.16
CA LEU A 139 10.10 -15.93 0.54
C LEU A 139 11.17 -16.94 0.11
N ALA A 140 11.51 -17.01 -1.18
CA ALA A 140 12.60 -17.86 -1.67
C ALA A 140 13.95 -17.43 -1.07
N GLY A 141 14.16 -16.12 -0.89
CA GLY A 141 15.33 -15.55 -0.21
C GLY A 141 15.51 -15.99 1.25
N THR A 142 14.46 -16.49 1.91
CA THR A 142 14.57 -17.08 3.27
C THR A 142 14.94 -18.56 3.25
N GLY A 143 15.08 -19.17 2.07
CA GLY A 143 15.34 -20.60 1.88
C GLY A 143 14.07 -21.45 1.75
N ALA A 144 12.87 -20.85 1.75
CA ALA A 144 11.63 -21.58 1.57
C ALA A 144 11.46 -22.04 0.11
N ARG A 145 10.87 -23.24 -0.08
CA ARG A 145 10.38 -23.69 -1.37
C ARG A 145 9.05 -22.99 -1.67
N VAL A 146 8.98 -22.20 -2.73
CA VAL A 146 7.79 -21.41 -3.04
C VAL A 146 7.01 -22.04 -4.19
N LEU A 147 5.70 -22.22 -3.99
CA LEU A 147 4.74 -22.57 -5.03
C LEU A 147 3.87 -21.35 -5.36
N LEU A 148 3.98 -20.84 -6.58
CA LEU A 148 3.11 -19.77 -7.08
C LEU A 148 1.88 -20.37 -7.75
N ILE A 149 0.70 -19.90 -7.38
CA ILE A 149 -0.59 -20.29 -7.96
C ILE A 149 -1.35 -19.02 -8.34
N GLY A 150 -1.86 -18.97 -9.57
CA GLY A 150 -2.73 -17.91 -10.06
C GLY A 150 -3.79 -18.47 -10.99
N ALA A 151 -4.83 -17.68 -11.25
CA ALA A 151 -5.86 -18.03 -12.24
C ALA A 151 -5.39 -17.79 -13.69
N GLN A 152 -4.27 -17.10 -13.86
CA GLN A 152 -3.68 -16.78 -15.17
C GLN A 152 -3.04 -18.01 -15.82
N GLN A 153 -2.90 -17.98 -17.16
CA GLN A 153 -2.18 -18.99 -17.92
C GLN A 153 -0.64 -18.85 -17.82
N GLU A 154 -0.18 -17.63 -17.54
CA GLU A 154 1.23 -17.27 -17.43
C GLU A 154 1.48 -16.57 -16.09
N ILE A 155 2.72 -16.66 -15.59
CA ILE A 155 3.16 -15.93 -14.40
C ILE A 155 3.48 -14.49 -14.81
N ALA A 156 2.94 -13.53 -14.06
CA ALA A 156 3.13 -12.10 -14.24
C ALA A 156 2.97 -11.63 -15.71
N PRO A 157 1.83 -11.90 -16.37
CA PRO A 157 1.62 -11.53 -17.78
C PRO A 157 1.73 -10.02 -18.03
N GLU A 158 1.51 -9.20 -17.00
CA GLU A 158 1.66 -7.76 -17.05
C GLU A 158 3.10 -7.26 -16.89
N ALA A 159 4.07 -8.15 -16.65
CA ALA A 159 5.49 -7.79 -16.62
C ALA A 159 6.04 -7.46 -18.01
N GLY A 160 5.30 -7.80 -19.07
CA GLY A 160 5.79 -7.72 -20.45
C GLY A 160 6.72 -8.88 -20.78
N PRO A 161 7.17 -9.00 -22.05
CA PRO A 161 8.17 -9.99 -22.41
C PRO A 161 9.47 -9.75 -21.63
N PRO A 162 10.25 -10.83 -21.35
CA PRO A 162 11.56 -10.72 -20.72
C PRO A 162 12.55 -9.87 -21.54
#